data_AF-A0A1M4UFL8-F1
#
_entry.id   AF-A0A1M4UFL8-F1
#
_cell.length_a   1.000
_cell.length_b   1.000
_cell.length_c   1.000
_cell.angle_alpha   90.00
_cell.angle_beta   90.00
_cell.angle_gamma   90.00
#
_symmetry.space_group_name_H-M   'P 1'
#
loop_
_entity.id
_entity.type
_entity.pdbx_description
1 polymer ?
#
loop_
_entity_poly.entity_id
_entity_poly.type
_entity_poly.pdbx_seq_one_letter_code
_entity_poly.pdbx_strand_id
1 'polypeptide(L)'
;MDAIVRMGDAYMHYNISREGPGIYQARLIRYEGCPTEEPPRDVVLTRGYRCWAGSANHPLLLNELGKMIDSLSSSYDPDIDAHIGRPAPL
;
A
#
# COMPACT_ATOMS: atom_id res chain seq x y z
N MET A 1 -5.43 8.31 0.55
CA MET A 1 -3.99 8.56 0.28
C MET A 1 -3.78 8.50 -1.21
N ASP A 2 -2.88 9.29 -1.76
CA ASP A 2 -2.46 9.21 -3.17
C ASP A 2 -1.06 8.62 -3.28
N ALA A 3 -0.83 7.87 -4.36
CA ALA A 3 0.38 7.13 -4.60
C ALA A 3 0.70 7.14 -6.10
N ILE A 4 1.96 7.44 -6.44
CA ILE A 4 2.42 7.46 -7.84
C ILE A 4 3.40 6.32 -8.02
N VAL A 5 3.00 5.31 -8.78
CA VAL A 5 3.88 4.20 -9.15
C VAL A 5 4.48 4.50 -10.52
N ARG A 6 5.80 4.39 -10.62
CA ARG A 6 6.51 4.45 -11.90
C ARG A 6 6.93 3.05 -12.32
N MET A 7 6.60 2.65 -13.54
CA MET A 7 7.06 1.41 -14.16
C MET A 7 7.64 1.70 -15.53
N GLY A 8 8.96 1.73 -15.63
CA GLY A 8 9.65 2.17 -16.84
C GLY A 8 9.33 3.63 -17.15
N ASP A 9 8.72 3.86 -18.32
CA ASP A 9 8.26 5.17 -18.79
C ASP A 9 6.79 5.46 -18.48
N ALA A 10 6.09 4.54 -17.82
CA ALA A 10 4.69 4.71 -17.43
C ALA A 10 4.55 5.22 -15.99
N TYR A 11 3.61 6.14 -15.78
CA TYR A 11 3.21 6.68 -14.49
C TYR A 11 1.77 6.31 -14.18
N MET A 12 1.55 5.82 -12.96
CA MET A 12 0.26 5.30 -12.52
C MET A 12 -0.11 6.01 -11.20
N HIS A 13 -1.17 6.80 -11.23
CA HIS A 13 -1.67 7.51 -10.07
C HIS A 13 -2.78 6.70 -9.43
N TYR A 14 -2.53 6.18 -8.23
CA TYR A 14 -3.50 5.43 -7.44
C TYR A 14 -4.00 6.27 -6.27
N ASN A 15 -5.28 6.16 -5.99
CA ASN A 15 -5.88 6.55 -4.73
C ASN A 15 -5.98 5.30 -3.85
N ILE A 16 -5.23 5.29 -2.76
CA ILE A 16 -5.20 4.23 -1.77
C ILE A 16 -6.12 4.58 -0.60
N SER A 17 -7.06 3.69 -0.32
CA SER A 17 -7.99 3.75 0.80
C SER A 17 -7.82 2.51 1.67
N ARG A 18 -7.95 2.65 2.99
CA ARG A 18 -7.88 1.52 3.93
C ARG A 18 -9.29 0.98 4.15
N GLU A 19 -9.51 -0.28 3.77
CA GLU A 19 -10.79 -0.98 3.96
C GLU A 19 -10.84 -1.68 5.33
N GLY A 20 -9.68 -2.10 5.85
CA GLY A 20 -9.58 -2.85 7.10
C GLY A 20 -8.16 -2.95 7.67
N PRO A 21 -7.98 -3.66 8.80
CA PRO A 21 -6.65 -3.92 9.34
C PRO A 21 -5.83 -4.76 8.36
N GLY A 22 -4.77 -4.15 7.80
CA GLY A 22 -3.91 -4.79 6.79
C GLY A 22 -4.53 -4.92 5.40
N ILE A 23 -5.70 -4.32 5.13
CA ILE A 23 -6.40 -4.38 3.84
C ILE A 23 -6.51 -2.97 3.26
N TYR A 24 -6.00 -2.80 2.04
CA TYR A 24 -5.96 -1.54 1.33
C TYR A 24 -6.53 -1.72 -0.07
N GLN A 25 -7.29 -0.75 -0.54
CA GLN A 25 -7.80 -0.68 -1.90
C GLN A 25 -7.09 0.46 -2.63
N ALA A 26 -6.41 0.14 -3.73
CA ALA A 26 -5.77 1.10 -4.61
C ALA A 26 -6.60 1.22 -5.90
N ARG A 27 -7.17 2.40 -6.15
CA ARG A 27 -7.91 2.72 -7.37
C ARG A 27 -7.09 3.62 -8.27
N LEU A 28 -6.87 3.21 -9.52
CA LEU A 28 -6.22 3.99 -10.55
C LEU A 28 -7.09 5.21 -10.90
N ILE A 29 -6.54 6.39 -10.69
CA ILE A 29 -7.17 7.67 -11.02
C ILE A 29 -6.70 8.14 -12.40
N ARG A 30 -5.41 7.96 -12.67
CA ARG A 30 -4.78 8.44 -13.89
C ARG A 30 -3.62 7.53 -14.29
N TYR A 31 -3.55 7.24 -15.58
CA TYR A 31 -2.45 6.49 -16.19
C TYR A 31 -1.84 7.32 -17.30
N GLU A 32 -0.52 7.47 -17.24
CA GLU A 32 0.27 8.12 -18.28
C GLU A 32 1.30 7.10 -18.79
N GLY A 33 1.00 6.44 -19.90
CA GLY A 33 1.85 5.39 -20.45
C GLY A 33 1.25 4.80 -21.71
N CYS A 34 1.72 3.61 -22.08
CA CYS A 34 1.22 2.91 -23.26
C CYS A 34 -0.19 2.34 -22.99
N PRO A 35 -1.24 2.75 -23.71
CA PRO A 35 -2.62 2.31 -23.42
C PRO A 35 -2.84 0.81 -23.60
N THR A 36 -1.96 0.11 -24.34
CA THR A 36 -1.99 -1.35 -24.48
C THR A 36 -1.48 -2.08 -23.25
N GLU A 37 -0.81 -1.38 -22.32
CA GLU A 37 -0.27 -1.90 -21.07
C GLU A 37 -0.94 -1.22 -19.85
N GLU A 38 -2.21 -0.80 -20.01
CA GLU A 38 -2.97 -0.18 -18.92
C GLU A 38 -3.01 -1.13 -17.71
N PRO A 39 -2.55 -0.67 -16.52
CA PRO A 39 -2.55 -1.48 -15.33
C PRO A 39 -3.98 -1.66 -14.78
N PRO A 40 -4.18 -2.64 -13.88
CA PRO A 40 -5.49 -2.87 -13.27
C PRO A 40 -6.01 -1.63 -12.54
N ARG A 41 -7.28 -1.31 -12.81
CA ARG A 41 -7.95 -0.10 -12.29
C ARG A 41 -8.24 -0.17 -10.79
N ASP A 42 -8.59 -1.34 -10.28
CA ASP A 42 -8.83 -1.55 -8.86
C ASP A 42 -7.96 -2.71 -8.40
N VAL A 43 -7.08 -2.43 -7.44
CA VAL A 43 -6.16 -3.39 -6.84
C VAL A 43 -6.42 -3.44 -5.36
N VAL A 44 -6.84 -4.60 -4.86
CA VAL A 44 -6.90 -4.85 -3.42
C VAL A 44 -5.54 -5.37 -3.00
N LEU A 45 -4.94 -4.75 -2.00
CA LEU A 45 -3.69 -5.15 -1.39
C LEU A 45 -3.94 -5.63 0.03
N THR A 46 -3.30 -6.74 0.38
CA THR A 46 -3.38 -7.35 1.71
C THR A 46 -1.96 -7.50 2.26
N ARG A 47 -1.74 -6.99 3.46
CA ARG A 47 -0.45 -7.12 4.16
C ARG A 47 -0.31 -8.54 4.71
N GLY A 48 0.58 -9.33 4.11
CA GLY A 48 1.04 -10.58 4.67
C GLY A 48 2.18 -10.37 5.68
N TYR A 49 2.69 -11.47 6.25
CA TYR A 49 3.75 -11.43 7.27
C TYR A 49 5.05 -10.76 6.77
N ARG A 50 5.38 -10.87 5.47
CA ARG A 50 6.58 -10.27 4.84
C ARG A 50 6.39 -9.80 3.39
N CYS A 51 5.21 -9.98 2.83
CA CYS A 51 4.94 -9.70 1.43
C CYS A 51 3.56 -9.05 1.29
N TRP A 52 3.41 -8.23 0.27
CA TRP A 52 2.12 -7.70 -0.14
C TRP A 52 1.51 -8.66 -1.16
N ALA A 53 0.32 -9.16 -0.84
CA ALA A 53 -0.51 -9.90 -1.77
C ALA A 53 -1.56 -8.94 -2.35
N GLY A 54 -2.12 -9.28 -3.52
CA GLY A 54 -3.23 -8.50 -4.02
C GLY A 54 -4.00 -9.16 -5.15
N SER A 55 -5.10 -8.52 -5.53
CA SER A 55 -6.02 -9.02 -6.56
C SER A 55 -5.44 -8.95 -7.98
N ALA A 56 -4.39 -8.15 -8.18
CA ALA A 56 -3.71 -8.02 -9.46
C ALA A 56 -2.58 -9.04 -9.61
N ASN A 57 -2.48 -9.70 -10.77
CA ASN A 57 -1.35 -10.56 -11.10
C ASN A 57 -0.12 -9.75 -11.57
N HIS A 58 0.24 -8.70 -10.82
CA HIS A 58 1.37 -7.82 -11.10
C HIS A 58 2.23 -7.69 -9.82
N PRO A 59 3.16 -8.63 -9.57
CA PRO A 59 3.93 -8.66 -8.32
C PRO A 59 4.80 -7.41 -8.11
N LEU A 60 5.33 -6.82 -9.19
CA LEU A 60 6.08 -5.56 -9.12
C LEU A 60 5.20 -4.40 -8.65
N LEU A 61 3.95 -4.33 -9.12
CA LEU A 61 3.01 -3.27 -8.78
C LEU A 61 2.62 -3.36 -7.31
N LEU A 62 2.30 -4.58 -6.87
CA LEU A 62 1.96 -4.87 -5.48
C LEU A 62 3.10 -4.52 -4.54
N ASN A 63 4.35 -4.80 -4.93
CA ASN A 63 5.52 -4.47 -4.12
C ASN A 63 5.74 -2.96 -4.02
N GLU A 64 5.65 -2.22 -5.12
CA GLU A 64 5.83 -0.76 -5.11
C GLU A 64 4.71 -0.04 -4.34
N LEU A 65 3.45 -0.44 -4.55
CA LEU A 65 2.32 0.05 -3.76
C LEU A 65 2.49 -0.28 -2.28
N GLY A 66 2.91 -1.50 -1.97
CA GLY A 66 3.17 -1.96 -0.61
C GLY A 66 4.26 -1.16 0.11
N LYS A 67 5.36 -0.85 -0.58
CA LYS A 67 6.43 0.03 -0.04
C LYS A 67 5.92 1.44 0.25
N MET A 68 5.09 2.01 -0.63
CA MET A 68 4.50 3.32 -0.38
C MET A 68 3.57 3.30 0.83
N ILE A 69 2.74 2.27 0.96
CA ILE A 69 1.87 2.10 2.12
C ILE A 69 2.70 1.95 3.41
N ASP A 70 3.77 1.15 3.38
CA ASP A 70 4.62 0.94 4.55
C ASP A 70 5.39 2.21 4.94
N SER A 71 5.93 2.96 3.96
CA SER A 71 6.58 4.25 4.20
C SER A 71 5.62 5.29 4.77
N LEU A 72 4.36 5.29 4.35
CA LEU A 72 3.33 6.19 4.87
C LEU A 72 2.82 5.75 6.25
N SER A 73 2.68 4.43 6.47
CA SER A 73 2.25 3.86 7.74
C SER A 73 3.32 3.98 8.81
N SER A 74 4.60 3.89 8.46
CA SER A 74 5.72 4.12 9.39
C SER A 74 5.81 5.58 9.86
N SER A 75 5.17 6.51 9.14
CA SER A 75 4.98 7.90 9.60
C SER A 75 3.73 8.09 10.47
N TYR A 76 2.89 7.05 10.61
CA TYR A 76 1.68 7.00 11.43
C TYR A 76 1.75 5.78 12.35
N ASP A 77 2.68 5.82 13.30
CA ASP A 77 2.65 4.99 14.50
C ASP A 77 2.04 5.77 15.67
N PRO A 78 0.71 5.75 15.87
CA PRO A 78 0.12 6.16 17.15
C PRO A 78 0.07 5.02 18.19
N ASP A 79 0.59 3.81 17.91
CA ASP A 79 0.30 2.61 18.73
C ASP A 79 1.51 1.80 19.24
N ILE A 80 2.76 2.27 19.08
CA ILE A 80 3.89 1.73 19.87
C ILE A 80 4.09 2.56 21.15
N ASP A 81 3.01 2.78 21.91
CA ASP A 81 3.09 3.18 23.32
C ASP A 81 2.09 2.42 24.21
N ALA A 82 1.33 1.46 23.68
CA ALA A 82 0.27 0.77 24.43
C ALA A 82 0.70 -0.53 25.12
N HIS A 83 1.99 -0.89 25.22
CA HIS A 83 2.41 -2.19 25.81
C HIS A 83 3.75 -2.21 26.57
N ILE A 84 3.95 -1.28 27.51
CA ILE A 84 4.86 -1.55 28.63
C ILE A 84 4.09 -1.40 29.95
N GLY A 85 3.44 -2.49 30.35
CA GLY A 85 2.99 -2.66 31.73
C GLY A 85 4.19 -2.52 32.66
N ARG A 86 4.30 -1.38 33.35
CA ARG A 86 5.17 -1.23 34.50
C ARG A 86 4.46 -1.86 35.71
N PRO A 87 4.96 -2.94 36.33
CA PRO A 87 4.56 -3.23 37.69
C PRO A 87 5.10 -2.11 38.59
N ALA A 88 4.22 -1.55 39.42
CA ALA A 88 4.59 -0.60 40.46
C ALA A 88 5.58 -1.26 41.44
N PRO A 89 6.70 -0.61 41.80
CA PRO A 89 7.51 -1.09 42.91
C PRO A 89 6.77 -0.83 44.22
N LEU A 90 6.81 -1.83 45.10
CA LEU A 90 6.33 -1.81 46.49
C LEU A 90 7.08 -0.79 47.35
#